data_AF-A0A7C5IQ74-F1
#
_entry.id   AF-A0A7C5IQ74-F1
#
_cell.length_a   1.000
_cell.length_b   1.000
_cell.length_c   1.000
_cell.angle_alpha   90.00
_cell.angle_beta   90.00
_cell.angle_gamma   90.00
#
_symmetry.space_group_name_H-M   'P 1'
#
loop_
_entity.id
_entity.type
_entity.pdbx_description
1 polymer ?
#
loop_
_entity_poly.entity_id
_entity_poly.type
_entity_poly.pdbx_seq_one_letter_code
_entity_poly.pdbx_strand_id
1 'polypeptide(L)'
;MKRLFIVLIAVLTLASGCGLFGGKQTGKNGELTGVMDRPDWDQPTPYGMVLIPPGSFHLGQNDQDVNYSQVAHNKQITISAFYMDDTEITNNEYRQFIETAMDTLSADVAQMVYPDTMVWMRDFVFAYNEPLTENYYWHPAFDEYPVVGVNWYAAAEFCRWRTGHYNEYRASIEMPPMPRFRLPT
;
A
#
# COMPACT_ATOMS: atom_id res chain seq x y z
N MET A 1 2.87 56.98 44.46
CA MET A 1 1.82 56.91 43.40
C MET A 1 2.35 57.12 41.99
N LYS A 2 3.30 58.04 41.74
CA LYS A 2 3.86 58.28 40.39
C LYS A 2 4.63 57.10 39.78
N ARG A 3 5.35 56.31 40.59
CA ARG A 3 6.09 55.11 40.12
C ARG A 3 5.15 53.95 39.72
N LEU A 4 4.00 53.81 40.37
CA LEU A 4 3.00 52.79 40.05
C LEU A 4 2.28 53.10 38.71
N PHE A 5 2.01 54.38 38.45
CA PHE A 5 1.42 54.85 37.20
C PHE A 5 2.33 54.62 35.98
N ILE A 6 3.65 54.77 36.15
CA ILE A 6 4.63 54.53 35.07
C ILE A 6 4.70 53.04 34.71
N VAL A 7 4.62 52.14 35.69
CA VAL A 7 4.58 50.69 35.43
C VAL A 7 3.29 50.28 34.72
N LEU A 8 2.15 50.87 35.09
CA LEU A 8 0.86 50.55 34.47
C LEU A 8 0.80 50.98 32.99
N ILE A 9 1.37 52.15 32.67
CA ILE A 9 1.46 52.65 31.29
C ILE A 9 2.44 51.79 30.47
N ALA A 10 3.56 51.36 31.05
CA ALA A 10 4.52 50.48 30.38
C ALA A 10 3.90 49.11 30.02
N VAL A 11 3.06 48.56 30.91
CA VAL A 11 2.34 47.29 30.67
C VAL A 11 1.23 47.46 29.61
N LEU A 12 0.54 48.60 29.59
CA LEU A 12 -0.45 48.89 28.54
C LEU A 12 0.21 49.08 27.16
N THR A 13 1.38 49.73 27.09
CA THR A 13 2.12 49.90 25.83
C THR A 13 2.69 48.59 25.29
N LEU A 14 2.95 47.60 26.15
CA LEU A 14 3.32 46.25 25.74
C LEU A 14 2.12 45.45 25.20
N ALA A 15 0.90 45.72 25.70
CA ALA A 15 -0.32 45.08 25.22
C ALA A 15 -0.90 45.70 23.94
N SER A 16 -0.54 46.94 23.59
CA SER A 16 -0.87 47.59 22.31
C SER A 16 0.11 47.28 21.18
N GLY A 17 1.11 46.44 21.42
CA GLY A 17 1.89 45.81 20.36
C GLY A 17 1.01 44.83 19.59
N CYS A 18 0.38 45.29 18.51
CA CYS A 18 -0.36 44.47 17.56
C CYS A 18 0.48 43.26 17.14
N GLY A 19 0.16 42.08 17.66
CA GLY A 19 0.83 40.84 17.25
C GLY A 19 0.60 39.62 18.16
N LEU A 20 0.18 39.82 19.42
CA LEU A 20 0.11 38.71 20.38
C LEU A 20 -1.10 37.76 20.19
N PHE A 21 -2.11 38.15 19.42
CA PHE A 21 -3.23 37.31 19.02
C PHE A 21 -3.28 37.20 17.49
N GLY A 22 -2.23 36.61 16.92
CA GLY A 22 -2.10 36.37 15.49
C GLY A 22 -3.11 35.33 15.01
N GLY A 23 -4.36 35.75 14.75
CA GLY A 23 -5.23 35.02 13.85
C GLY A 23 -4.53 34.86 12.50
N LYS A 24 -4.48 33.63 11.97
CA LYS A 24 -3.89 33.28 10.67
C LYS A 24 -4.35 34.30 9.61
N GLN A 25 -3.50 35.27 9.29
CA GLN A 25 -3.78 36.31 8.30
C GLN A 25 -3.60 35.69 6.92
N THR A 26 -4.72 35.32 6.31
CA THR A 26 -4.78 34.94 4.90
C THR A 26 -4.29 36.09 4.01
N GLY A 27 -3.28 35.82 3.18
CA GLY A 27 -2.99 36.51 1.93
C GLY A 27 -3.11 38.04 1.91
N LYS A 28 -2.35 38.74 2.75
CA LYS A 28 -2.09 40.17 2.51
C LYS A 28 -0.88 40.24 1.57
N ASN A 29 -1.14 40.54 0.28
CA ASN A 29 -0.20 40.91 -0.82
C ASN A 29 -0.49 40.23 -2.16
N GLY A 30 -1.58 39.45 -2.29
CA GLY A 30 -1.91 38.75 -3.55
C GLY A 30 -1.03 37.53 -3.84
N GLU A 31 -0.25 37.08 -2.85
CA GLU A 31 0.62 35.90 -2.98
C GLU A 31 -0.16 34.58 -2.83
N LEU A 32 0.26 33.57 -3.58
CA LEU A 32 -0.24 32.20 -3.50
C LEU A 32 0.23 31.55 -2.19
N THR A 33 -0.59 31.67 -1.14
CA THR A 33 -0.27 31.20 0.23
C THR A 33 -0.84 29.82 0.57
N GLY A 34 -1.51 29.16 -0.39
CA GLY A 34 -2.10 27.84 -0.20
C GLY A 34 -3.40 27.85 0.59
N VAL A 35 -4.02 26.66 0.72
CA VAL A 35 -5.23 26.46 1.53
C VAL A 35 -4.80 26.20 2.97
N MET A 36 -5.33 26.99 3.90
CA MET A 36 -5.06 26.84 5.33
C MET A 36 -5.81 25.62 5.89
N ASP A 37 -5.28 25.06 6.98
CA ASP A 37 -5.92 23.98 7.76
C ASP A 37 -6.11 22.63 7.02
N ARG A 38 -5.22 22.30 6.08
CA ARG A 38 -5.09 20.92 5.57
C ARG A 38 -4.54 20.01 6.69
N PRO A 39 -5.06 18.77 6.83
CA PRO A 39 -4.46 17.79 7.73
C PRO A 39 -3.04 17.45 7.27
N ASP A 40 -2.14 17.23 8.22
CA ASP A 40 -0.80 16.74 7.94
C ASP A 40 -0.89 15.33 7.32
N TRP A 41 -0.11 15.12 6.25
CA TRP A 41 -0.05 13.84 5.55
C TRP A 41 1.32 13.21 5.72
N ASP A 42 1.35 12.09 6.42
CA ASP A 42 2.47 11.17 6.43
C ASP A 42 2.00 9.83 5.84
N GLN A 43 2.86 9.21 5.03
CA GLN A 43 2.56 7.94 4.39
C GLN A 43 3.18 6.81 5.23
N PRO A 44 2.40 6.13 6.09
CA PRO A 44 2.93 5.01 6.86
C PRO A 44 3.23 3.83 5.93
N THR A 45 4.23 3.04 6.30
CA THR A 45 4.50 1.74 5.68
C THR A 45 3.31 0.82 5.97
N PRO A 46 2.61 0.30 4.94
CA PRO A 46 1.56 -0.69 5.15
C PRO A 46 2.12 -1.97 5.79
N TYR A 47 1.26 -2.71 6.51
CA TYR A 47 1.65 -3.99 7.10
C TYR A 47 2.07 -4.99 6.01
N GLY A 48 3.12 -5.76 6.28
CA GLY A 48 3.67 -6.76 5.34
C GLY A 48 4.30 -6.14 4.08
N MET A 49 4.66 -4.86 4.11
CA MET A 49 5.28 -4.17 2.98
C MET A 49 6.60 -3.52 3.35
N VAL A 50 7.46 -3.42 2.34
CA VAL A 50 8.75 -2.74 2.42
C VAL A 50 8.83 -1.60 1.41
N LEU A 51 9.51 -0.51 1.81
CA LEU A 51 9.79 0.61 0.92
C LEU A 51 10.91 0.24 -0.05
N ILE A 52 10.60 0.28 -1.35
CA ILE A 52 11.58 0.19 -2.43
C ILE A 52 12.08 1.61 -2.74
N PRO A 53 13.37 1.91 -2.52
CA PRO A 53 13.92 3.23 -2.77
C PRO A 53 13.89 3.57 -4.27
N PRO A 54 13.83 4.87 -4.63
CA PRO A 54 13.91 5.28 -6.01
C PRO A 54 15.32 4.99 -6.54
N GLY A 55 15.42 4.53 -7.78
CA GLY A 55 16.69 4.17 -8.36
C GLY A 55 16.60 3.78 -9.83
N SER A 56 17.76 3.69 -10.47
CA SER A 56 17.89 3.18 -11.83
C SER A 56 18.66 1.87 -11.81
N PHE A 57 18.15 0.87 -12.51
CA PHE A 57 18.83 -0.41 -12.69
C PHE A 57 18.78 -0.84 -14.15
N HIS A 58 19.72 -1.70 -14.55
CA HIS A 58 19.74 -2.28 -15.89
C HIS A 58 19.05 -3.64 -15.86
N LEU A 59 17.95 -3.77 -16.59
CA LEU A 59 17.24 -5.01 -16.81
C LEU A 59 17.87 -5.74 -18.00
N GLY A 60 18.32 -6.98 -17.82
CA GLY A 60 18.87 -7.81 -18.89
C GLY A 60 20.14 -8.57 -18.46
N GLN A 61 20.77 -9.24 -19.41
CA GLN A 61 22.01 -9.99 -19.17
C GLN A 61 23.19 -9.02 -19.05
N ASN A 62 23.80 -8.93 -17.87
CA ASN A 62 25.02 -8.15 -17.69
C ASN A 62 26.29 -8.88 -18.20
N ASP A 63 26.18 -10.18 -18.50
CA ASP A 63 27.28 -11.02 -19.00
C ASP A 63 27.39 -11.03 -20.52
N GLN A 64 28.61 -11.27 -21.02
CA GLN A 64 28.90 -11.44 -22.45
C GLN A 64 28.25 -12.73 -22.97
N ASP A 65 27.31 -12.58 -23.90
CA ASP A 65 26.76 -13.70 -24.67
C ASP A 65 27.84 -14.27 -25.62
N VAL A 66 28.44 -15.40 -25.23
CA VAL A 66 29.48 -16.11 -26.01
C VAL A 66 28.96 -16.59 -27.37
N ASN A 67 27.64 -16.80 -27.50
CA ASN A 67 27.03 -17.32 -28.72
C ASN A 67 26.54 -16.22 -29.68
N TYR A 68 26.80 -14.94 -29.40
CA TYR A 68 26.38 -13.80 -30.24
C TYR A 68 24.88 -13.82 -30.63
N SER A 69 24.06 -14.48 -29.81
CA SER A 69 22.67 -14.77 -30.12
C SER A 69 21.75 -13.56 -29.97
N GLN A 70 22.24 -12.44 -29.40
CA GLN A 70 21.55 -11.14 -29.30
C GLN A 70 20.12 -11.24 -28.74
N VAL A 71 19.87 -12.18 -27.83
CA VAL A 71 18.49 -12.51 -27.40
C VAL A 71 17.98 -11.58 -26.28
N ALA A 72 18.86 -10.82 -25.62
CA ALA A 72 18.47 -9.90 -24.55
C ALA A 72 19.13 -8.53 -24.70
N HIS A 73 18.32 -7.49 -24.95
CA HIS A 73 18.79 -6.11 -24.88
C HIS A 73 18.73 -5.60 -23.43
N ASN A 74 19.85 -5.09 -22.93
CA ASN A 74 19.88 -4.45 -21.63
C ASN A 74 19.11 -3.13 -21.68
N LYS A 75 18.11 -2.99 -20.82
CA LYS A 75 17.26 -1.80 -20.71
C LYS A 75 17.49 -1.14 -19.36
N GLN A 76 17.94 0.10 -19.35
CA GLN A 76 17.96 0.89 -18.13
C GLN A 76 16.54 1.34 -17.79
N ILE A 77 16.07 0.99 -16.60
CA ILE A 77 14.76 1.38 -16.08
C ILE A 77 15.00 2.23 -14.83
N THR A 78 14.31 3.36 -14.76
CA THR A 78 14.27 4.22 -13.58
C THR A 78 12.91 4.10 -12.94
N ILE A 79 12.88 3.76 -11.64
CA ILE A 79 11.67 3.61 -10.85
C ILE A 79 11.58 4.68 -9.77
N SER A 80 10.38 5.21 -9.55
CA SER A 80 10.08 6.02 -8.37
C SER A 80 10.02 5.13 -7.12
N ALA A 81 10.09 5.73 -5.94
CA ALA A 81 9.89 4.98 -4.70
C ALA A 81 8.46 4.41 -4.63
N PHE A 82 8.30 3.17 -4.18
CA PHE A 82 7.00 2.56 -3.95
C PHE A 82 7.09 1.45 -2.90
N TYR A 83 5.95 0.98 -2.40
CA TYR A 83 5.89 -0.13 -1.46
C TYR A 83 5.59 -1.45 -2.18
N MET A 84 6.26 -2.52 -1.77
CA MET A 84 6.03 -3.89 -2.25
C MET A 84 5.83 -4.81 -1.05
N ASP A 85 5.01 -5.85 -1.19
CA ASP A 85 4.90 -6.89 -0.16
C ASP A 85 6.28 -7.53 0.06
N ASP A 86 6.62 -7.81 1.33
CA ASP A 86 7.91 -8.40 1.71
C ASP A 86 7.99 -9.90 1.44
N THR A 87 6.85 -10.59 1.52
CA THR A 87 6.68 -12.00 1.15
C THR A 87 5.57 -12.19 0.13
N GLU A 88 5.48 -13.38 -0.45
CA GLU A 88 4.26 -13.78 -1.15
C GLU A 88 3.05 -13.76 -0.20
N ILE A 89 1.86 -13.58 -0.79
CA ILE A 89 0.59 -13.62 -0.04
C ILE A 89 0.38 -15.04 0.49
N THR A 90 0.14 -15.15 1.78
CA THR A 90 -0.07 -16.40 2.49
C THR A 90 -1.47 -16.97 2.26
N ASN A 91 -1.64 -18.27 2.51
CA ASN A 91 -2.95 -18.93 2.47
C ASN A 91 -3.93 -18.26 3.44
N ASN A 92 -3.47 -17.88 4.64
CA ASN A 92 -4.31 -17.25 5.66
C ASN A 92 -4.79 -15.85 5.24
N GLU A 93 -3.90 -15.01 4.70
CA GLU A 93 -4.27 -13.70 4.16
C GLU A 93 -5.26 -13.81 3.00
N TYR A 94 -5.05 -14.79 2.11
CA TYR A 94 -5.98 -15.02 1.01
C TYR A 94 -7.34 -15.54 1.51
N ARG A 95 -7.36 -16.33 2.58
CA ARG A 95 -8.60 -16.81 3.20
C ARG A 95 -9.40 -15.65 3.80
N GLN A 96 -8.74 -14.67 4.44
CA GLN A 96 -9.40 -13.44 4.89
C GLN A 96 -10.11 -12.72 3.73
N PHE A 97 -9.47 -12.65 2.56
CA PHE A 97 -10.10 -12.11 1.36
C PHE A 97 -11.34 -12.91 0.97
N ILE A 98 -11.22 -14.23 0.85
CA ILE A 98 -12.32 -15.11 0.44
C ILE A 98 -13.50 -14.99 1.40
N GLU A 99 -13.28 -15.09 2.71
CA GLU A 99 -14.34 -15.01 3.73
C GLU A 99 -15.05 -13.65 3.74
N THR A 100 -14.31 -12.56 3.51
CA THR A 100 -14.90 -11.20 3.52
C THR A 100 -15.58 -10.86 2.20
N ALA A 101 -15.01 -11.30 1.07
CA ALA A 101 -15.48 -10.92 -0.25
C ALA A 101 -16.62 -11.82 -0.77
N MET A 102 -16.72 -13.07 -0.32
CA MET A 102 -17.68 -14.06 -0.84
C MET A 102 -19.12 -13.55 -0.83
N ASP A 103 -19.53 -12.83 0.22
CA ASP A 103 -20.89 -12.30 0.36
C ASP A 103 -21.18 -11.13 -0.59
N THR A 104 -20.14 -10.45 -1.08
CA THR A 104 -20.26 -9.27 -1.97
C THR A 104 -20.14 -9.63 -3.45
N LEU A 105 -19.54 -10.78 -3.76
CA LEU A 105 -19.27 -11.22 -5.12
C LEU A 105 -20.43 -12.01 -5.71
N SER A 106 -20.60 -11.94 -7.04
CA SER A 106 -21.50 -12.86 -7.73
C SER A 106 -20.92 -14.27 -7.72
N ALA A 107 -21.78 -15.30 -7.79
CA ALA A 107 -21.36 -16.70 -7.75
C ALA A 107 -20.31 -17.05 -8.83
N ASP A 108 -20.45 -16.49 -10.03
CA ASP A 108 -19.50 -16.70 -11.13
C ASP A 108 -18.11 -16.11 -10.81
N VAL A 109 -18.07 -14.90 -10.24
CA VAL A 109 -16.81 -14.25 -9.87
C VAL A 109 -16.19 -14.95 -8.67
N ALA A 110 -17.00 -15.34 -7.68
CA ALA A 110 -16.58 -16.11 -6.53
C ALA A 110 -15.85 -17.41 -6.95
N GLN A 111 -16.37 -18.13 -7.93
CA GLN A 111 -15.72 -19.33 -8.46
C GLN A 111 -14.37 -19.02 -9.14
N MET A 112 -14.26 -17.88 -9.85
CA MET A 112 -13.03 -17.49 -10.54
C MET A 112 -11.91 -17.03 -9.60
N VAL A 113 -12.27 -16.44 -8.45
CA VAL A 113 -11.32 -15.97 -7.44
C VAL A 113 -10.92 -17.07 -6.47
N TYR A 114 -11.76 -18.09 -6.28
CA TYR A 114 -11.45 -19.18 -5.37
C TYR A 114 -10.22 -19.99 -5.85
N PRO A 115 -9.25 -20.33 -4.98
CA PRO A 115 -8.06 -21.07 -5.39
C PRO A 115 -8.38 -22.48 -5.87
N ASP A 116 -7.75 -22.90 -6.97
CA ASP A 116 -7.85 -24.27 -7.48
C ASP A 116 -6.99 -25.23 -6.63
N THR A 117 -7.63 -26.02 -5.77
CA THR A 117 -6.95 -27.00 -4.90
C THR A 117 -6.42 -28.22 -5.68
N MET A 118 -6.94 -28.50 -6.88
CA MET A 118 -6.50 -29.64 -7.71
C MET A 118 -5.22 -29.34 -8.49
N VAL A 119 -4.67 -28.12 -8.40
CA VAL A 119 -3.42 -27.71 -9.05
C VAL A 119 -2.28 -28.70 -8.81
N TRP A 120 -2.18 -29.24 -7.59
CA TRP A 120 -1.12 -30.17 -7.19
C TRP A 120 -1.19 -31.55 -7.86
N MET A 121 -2.38 -31.98 -8.29
CA MET A 121 -2.56 -33.22 -9.06
C MET A 121 -2.54 -32.94 -10.57
N ARG A 122 -3.22 -31.89 -11.02
CA ARG A 122 -3.38 -31.57 -12.45
C ARG A 122 -2.03 -31.30 -13.11
N ASP A 123 -1.20 -30.49 -12.47
CA ASP A 123 0.06 -30.05 -13.07
C ASP A 123 1.21 -31.02 -12.77
N PHE A 124 1.04 -31.92 -11.78
CA PHE A 124 2.02 -32.92 -11.36
C PHE A 124 1.43 -34.33 -11.26
N VAL A 125 0.91 -34.84 -12.37
CA VAL A 125 0.17 -36.12 -12.47
C VAL A 125 0.93 -37.34 -11.93
N PHE A 126 2.27 -37.31 -11.89
CA PHE A 126 3.10 -38.42 -11.39
C PHE A 126 3.78 -38.14 -10.04
N ALA A 127 3.39 -37.07 -9.35
CA ALA A 127 3.88 -36.76 -8.01
C ALA A 127 2.91 -37.29 -6.94
N TYR A 128 3.45 -37.80 -5.82
CA TYR A 128 2.65 -38.22 -4.67
C TYR A 128 2.22 -37.00 -3.83
N ASN A 129 1.38 -36.13 -4.42
CA ASN A 129 0.98 -34.84 -3.86
C ASN A 129 -0.45 -34.81 -3.32
N GLU A 130 -1.14 -35.97 -3.21
CA GLU A 130 -2.49 -36.09 -2.63
C GLU A 130 -2.66 -35.32 -1.30
N PRO A 131 -1.71 -35.39 -0.33
CA PRO A 131 -1.86 -34.65 0.92
C PRO A 131 -1.91 -33.13 0.73
N LEU A 132 -1.24 -32.59 -0.29
CA LEU A 132 -1.24 -31.16 -0.61
C LEU A 132 -2.57 -30.75 -1.24
N THR A 133 -3.13 -31.56 -2.13
CA THR A 133 -4.46 -31.28 -2.70
C THR A 133 -5.54 -31.16 -1.62
N GLU A 134 -5.52 -32.06 -0.64
CA GLU A 134 -6.53 -32.08 0.41
C GLU A 134 -6.32 -30.96 1.44
N ASN A 135 -5.07 -30.72 1.84
CA ASN A 135 -4.79 -29.94 3.05
C ASN A 135 -4.14 -28.57 2.79
N TYR A 136 -3.55 -28.31 1.62
CA TYR A 136 -2.69 -27.14 1.45
C TYR A 136 -3.42 -25.81 1.68
N TYR A 137 -4.63 -25.65 1.15
CA TYR A 137 -5.40 -24.42 1.36
C TYR A 137 -6.20 -24.40 2.67
N TRP A 138 -6.53 -25.57 3.22
CA TRP A 138 -7.51 -25.71 4.30
C TRP A 138 -6.90 -25.93 5.68
N HIS A 139 -5.77 -26.64 5.77
CA HIS A 139 -5.23 -27.08 7.04
C HIS A 139 -4.35 -25.99 7.67
N PRO A 140 -4.49 -25.67 8.97
CA PRO A 140 -3.74 -24.59 9.62
C PRO A 140 -2.21 -24.71 9.54
N ALA A 141 -1.68 -25.91 9.38
CA ALA A 141 -0.24 -26.13 9.18
C ALA A 141 0.32 -25.43 7.93
N PHE A 142 -0.53 -25.05 6.97
CA PHE A 142 -0.15 -24.37 5.74
C PHE A 142 -0.56 -22.90 5.70
N ASP A 143 -1.00 -22.32 6.83
CA ASP A 143 -1.51 -20.94 6.86
C ASP A 143 -0.47 -19.89 6.43
N GLU A 144 0.79 -20.10 6.79
CA GLU A 144 1.93 -19.22 6.45
C GLU A 144 2.59 -19.56 5.10
N TYR A 145 2.06 -20.54 4.35
CA TYR A 145 2.58 -20.92 3.04
C TYR A 145 1.95 -20.01 1.97
N PRO A 146 2.66 -19.77 0.85
CA PRO A 146 2.13 -18.94 -0.22
C PRO A 146 0.84 -19.53 -0.80
N VAL A 147 -0.11 -18.68 -1.18
CA VAL A 147 -1.31 -19.15 -1.86
C VAL A 147 -0.98 -19.66 -3.26
N VAL A 148 -1.48 -20.85 -3.60
CA VAL A 148 -1.27 -21.53 -4.90
C VAL A 148 -2.63 -21.84 -5.52
N GLY A 149 -2.67 -21.97 -6.85
CA GLY A 149 -3.92 -22.21 -7.58
C GLY A 149 -4.70 -20.93 -7.88
N VAL A 150 -4.05 -19.76 -7.80
CA VAL A 150 -4.64 -18.44 -8.07
C VAL A 150 -4.23 -17.99 -9.46
N ASN A 151 -5.21 -17.59 -10.28
CA ASN A 151 -4.96 -17.03 -11.61
C ASN A 151 -4.73 -15.50 -11.55
N TRP A 152 -4.30 -14.91 -12.67
CA TRP A 152 -4.02 -13.46 -12.72
C TRP A 152 -5.24 -12.59 -12.39
N TYR A 153 -6.44 -12.99 -12.82
CA TYR A 153 -7.67 -12.25 -12.52
C TYR A 153 -7.99 -12.28 -11.03
N ALA A 154 -7.86 -13.44 -10.39
CA ALA A 154 -8.05 -13.61 -8.96
C ALA A 154 -7.04 -12.78 -8.14
N ALA A 155 -5.78 -12.73 -8.58
CA ALA A 155 -4.77 -11.87 -7.95
C ALA A 155 -5.08 -10.37 -8.14
N ALA A 156 -5.58 -9.97 -9.31
CA ALA A 156 -6.00 -8.59 -9.56
C ALA A 156 -7.20 -8.18 -8.70
N GLU A 157 -8.22 -9.04 -8.57
CA GLU A 157 -9.37 -8.81 -7.70
C GLU A 157 -8.98 -8.77 -6.22
N PHE A 158 -8.05 -9.62 -5.78
CA PHE A 158 -7.46 -9.52 -4.44
C PHE A 158 -6.83 -8.14 -4.19
N CYS A 159 -6.04 -7.60 -5.11
CA CYS A 159 -5.48 -6.24 -4.98
C CYS A 159 -6.58 -5.15 -4.90
N ARG A 160 -7.67 -5.31 -5.67
CA ARG A 160 -8.80 -4.37 -5.63
C ARG A 160 -9.52 -4.42 -4.28
N TRP A 161 -9.81 -5.63 -3.80
CA TRP A 161 -10.40 -5.84 -2.48
C TRP A 161 -9.51 -5.27 -1.38
N ARG A 162 -8.21 -5.59 -1.36
CA ARG A 162 -7.26 -5.07 -0.35
C ARG A 162 -7.23 -3.54 -0.33
N THR A 163 -7.35 -2.91 -1.50
CA THR A 163 -7.44 -1.45 -1.62
C THR A 163 -8.72 -0.91 -1.00
N GLY A 164 -9.87 -1.54 -1.28
CA GLY A 164 -11.15 -1.17 -0.68
C GLY A 164 -11.12 -1.35 0.83
N HIS A 165 -10.78 -2.55 1.29
CA HIS A 165 -10.72 -2.92 2.70
C HIS A 165 -9.84 -1.96 3.53
N TYR A 166 -8.63 -1.65 3.04
CA TYR A 166 -7.73 -0.74 3.75
C TYR A 166 -8.24 0.71 3.74
N ASN A 167 -8.76 1.19 2.61
CA ASN A 167 -9.24 2.57 2.52
C ASN A 167 -10.57 2.79 3.25
N GLU A 168 -11.43 1.77 3.36
CA GLU A 168 -12.64 1.79 4.19
C GLU A 168 -12.28 1.97 5.67
N TYR A 169 -11.30 1.21 6.17
CA TYR A 169 -10.78 1.40 7.52
C TYR A 169 -10.22 2.81 7.71
N ARG A 170 -9.42 3.32 6.77
CA ARG A 170 -8.87 4.68 6.83
C ARG A 170 -9.96 5.76 6.83
N ALA A 171 -11.02 5.59 6.04
CA ALA A 171 -12.15 6.49 6.04
C ALA A 171 -12.87 6.51 7.39
N SER A 172 -12.97 5.35 8.07
CA SER A 172 -13.60 5.27 9.41
C SER A 172 -12.85 6.05 10.50
N ILE A 173 -11.54 6.27 10.32
CA ILE A 173 -10.68 7.06 11.21
C ILE A 173 -10.38 8.46 10.63
N GLU A 174 -11.19 8.92 9.67
CA GLU A 174 -11.08 10.24 9.01
C GLU A 174 -9.71 10.51 8.35
N MET A 175 -8.99 9.46 7.96
CA MET A 175 -7.71 9.57 7.27
C MET A 175 -7.89 9.62 5.75
N PRO A 176 -6.99 10.31 5.02
CA PRO A 176 -7.03 10.32 3.56
C PRO A 176 -6.75 8.92 2.99
N PRO A 177 -7.31 8.60 1.80
CA PRO A 177 -7.13 7.30 1.17
C PRO A 177 -5.69 7.11 0.70
N MET A 178 -5.24 5.86 0.72
CA MET A 178 -3.93 5.44 0.24
C MET A 178 -4.00 5.02 -1.24
N PRO A 179 -2.86 5.05 -1.96
CA PRO A 179 -2.77 4.55 -3.33
C PRO A 179 -3.24 3.10 -3.44
N ARG A 180 -3.77 2.73 -4.61
CA ARG A 180 -4.25 1.37 -4.88
C ARG A 180 -3.12 0.34 -4.83
N PHE A 181 -3.40 -0.81 -4.22
CA PHE A 181 -2.59 -2.02 -4.38
C PHE A 181 -2.78 -2.55 -5.81
N ARG A 182 -1.69 -3.05 -6.40
CA ARG A 182 -1.69 -3.59 -7.76
C ARG A 182 -0.58 -4.63 -7.91
N LEU A 183 -0.74 -5.48 -8.91
CA LEU A 183 0.30 -6.42 -9.30
C LEU A 183 1.57 -5.67 -9.78
N PRO A 184 2.77 -6.25 -9.52
CA PRO A 184 4.02 -5.75 -10.09
C PRO A 184 3.98 -5.69 -11.63
N THR A 185 4.69 -4.72 -12.21
CA THR A 185 4.75 -4.43 -13.66
C THR A 185 6.18 -4.25 -14.11
#